data_AF-A0A4Y3NCN6-F1
#
_entry.id   AF-A0A4Y3NCN6-F1
#
_cell.length_a   1.000
_cell.length_b   1.000
_cell.length_c   1.000
_cell.angle_alpha   90.00
_cell.angle_beta   90.00
_cell.angle_gamma   90.00
#
_symmetry.space_group_name_H-M   'P 1'
#
loop_
_entity.id
_entity.type
_entity.pdbx_description
1 polymer ?
#
loop_
_entity_poly.entity_id
_entity_poly.type
_entity_poly.pdbx_seq_one_letter_code
_entity_poly.pdbx_strand_id
1 'polypeptide(L)'
;MEQFTEVPGDRTASILAYSAAGVGVAGVLTLGAMYAVEVPKGGPFVFGAINDATGAVFNVLVIPVILQVHKRLPQAPWTEPLKWVTAAACAAGATSSALLVLKVMDFGPSTAVSVAAIVIQGLWFFVANNKLLHVDDYPKGFAKLGRFIGGSLLIGLPLAGLGFLIPGPEWLRYAVMGAGFVAGASSWAAWPYWYFKAGKFLGHKRAVETPRGAAPEPA
;
A
#
# COMPACT_ATOMS: atom_id res chain seq x y z
N MET A 1 13.68 -4.04 -24.88
CA MET A 1 14.06 -3.71 -23.49
C MET A 1 13.69 -2.25 -23.29
N GLU A 2 12.60 -1.97 -22.58
CA GLU A 2 12.14 -0.59 -22.33
C GLU A 2 13.10 0.08 -21.35
N GLN A 3 13.66 1.23 -21.75
CA GLN A 3 14.59 2.01 -20.93
C GLN A 3 13.78 2.88 -19.97
N PHE A 4 13.74 2.51 -18.69
CA PHE A 4 13.09 3.34 -17.67
C PHE A 4 13.99 4.52 -17.29
N THR A 5 13.42 5.72 -17.23
CA THR A 5 14.13 6.90 -16.72
C THR A 5 14.32 6.75 -15.21
N GLU A 6 15.57 6.52 -14.79
CA GLU A 6 15.96 6.47 -13.37
C GLU A 6 15.84 7.87 -12.75
N VAL A 7 15.17 7.95 -11.60
CA VAL A 7 14.96 9.18 -10.85
C VAL A 7 15.79 9.12 -9.56
N PRO A 8 16.51 10.20 -9.19
CA PRO A 8 17.26 10.23 -7.93
C PRO A 8 16.41 9.77 -6.73
N GLY A 9 16.94 8.81 -5.98
CA GLY A 9 16.27 8.17 -4.83
C GLY A 9 15.64 6.80 -5.12
N ASP A 10 15.61 6.35 -6.38
CA ASP A 10 15.03 5.06 -6.79
C ASP A 10 15.62 3.86 -6.04
N ARG A 11 16.94 3.81 -5.87
CA ARG A 11 17.60 2.71 -5.15
C ARG A 11 17.16 2.61 -3.68
N THR A 12 17.09 3.75 -2.98
CA THR A 12 16.63 3.78 -1.58
C THR A 12 15.16 3.39 -1.49
N ALA A 13 14.31 3.94 -2.37
CA ALA A 13 12.90 3.59 -2.42
C ALA A 13 12.68 2.11 -2.81
N SER A 14 13.56 1.52 -3.62
CA SER A 14 13.53 0.09 -3.96
C SER A 14 13.74 -0.79 -2.74
N ILE A 15 14.78 -0.51 -1.93
CA ILE A 15 15.07 -1.24 -0.69
C ILE A 15 13.88 -1.11 0.27
N LEU A 16 13.37 0.10 0.45
CA LEU A 16 12.25 0.36 1.36
C LEU A 16 10.96 -0.29 0.88
N ALA A 17 10.73 -0.39 -0.43
CA ALA A 17 9.60 -1.10 -1.00
C ALA A 17 9.71 -2.63 -0.78
N TYR A 18 10.90 -3.23 -0.90
CA TYR A 18 11.08 -4.63 -0.53
C TYR A 18 10.88 -4.88 0.96
N SER A 19 11.40 -4.01 1.82
CA SER A 19 11.17 -4.07 3.27
C SER A 19 9.69 -3.93 3.59
N ALA A 20 9.00 -2.97 2.97
CA ALA A 20 7.55 -2.78 3.14
C ALA A 20 6.77 -4.01 2.67
N ALA A 21 7.18 -4.66 1.57
CA ALA A 21 6.55 -5.91 1.13
C ALA A 21 6.73 -7.03 2.17
N GLY A 22 7.93 -7.21 2.72
CA GLY A 22 8.19 -8.22 3.75
C GLY A 22 7.39 -7.96 5.03
N VAL A 23 7.41 -6.72 5.53
CA VAL A 23 6.64 -6.32 6.71
C VAL A 23 5.14 -6.44 6.45
N GLY A 24 4.66 -6.08 5.26
CA GLY A 24 3.26 -6.21 4.87
C GLY A 24 2.79 -7.66 4.83
N VAL A 25 3.61 -8.59 4.33
CA VAL A 25 3.30 -10.03 4.38
C VAL A 25 3.22 -10.51 5.84
N ALA A 26 4.18 -10.12 6.67
CA ALA A 26 4.16 -10.47 8.09
C ALA A 26 2.89 -9.96 8.77
N GLY A 27 2.50 -8.70 8.54
CA GLY A 27 1.28 -8.11 9.08
C GLY A 27 0.01 -8.83 8.62
N VAL A 28 -0.12 -9.17 7.33
CA VAL A 28 -1.27 -9.94 6.83
C VAL A 28 -1.36 -11.32 7.49
N LEU A 29 -0.23 -12.01 7.65
CA LEU A 29 -0.21 -13.32 8.29
C LEU A 29 -0.56 -13.25 9.78
N THR A 30 -0.05 -12.26 10.51
CA THR A 30 -0.35 -12.09 11.94
C THR A 30 -1.79 -11.64 12.16
N LEU A 31 -2.33 -10.77 11.29
CA LEU A 31 -3.75 -10.44 11.30
C LEU A 31 -4.63 -11.69 11.09
N GLY A 32 -4.27 -12.51 10.10
CA GLY A 32 -4.95 -13.78 9.87
C GLY A 32 -4.88 -14.73 11.07
N ALA A 33 -3.69 -14.87 11.68
CA ALA A 33 -3.48 -15.69 12.87
C ALA A 33 -4.28 -15.19 14.08
N MET A 34 -4.34 -13.87 14.29
CA MET A 34 -5.16 -13.25 15.34
C MET A 34 -6.63 -13.66 15.21
N TYR A 35 -7.22 -13.47 14.02
CA TYR A 35 -8.63 -13.81 13.77
C TYR A 35 -8.90 -15.32 13.82
N ALA A 36 -7.95 -16.15 13.39
CA ALA A 36 -8.11 -17.59 13.39
C ALA A 36 -7.93 -18.24 14.77
N VAL A 37 -7.04 -17.68 15.62
CA VAL A 37 -6.59 -18.34 16.86
C VAL A 37 -6.98 -17.59 18.12
N GLU A 38 -6.87 -16.26 18.14
CA GLU A 38 -6.98 -15.46 19.37
C GLU A 38 -8.38 -14.89 19.57
N VAL A 39 -9.01 -14.40 18.50
CA VAL A 39 -10.38 -13.86 18.54
C VAL A 39 -11.39 -14.89 19.06
N PRO A 40 -11.39 -16.16 18.61
CA PRO A 40 -12.34 -17.17 19.13
C PRO A 40 -12.14 -17.51 20.61
N LYS A 41 -10.94 -17.24 21.16
CA LYS A 41 -10.56 -17.53 22.54
C LYS A 41 -10.67 -16.29 23.46
N GLY A 42 -10.98 -15.13 22.90
CA GLY A 42 -11.07 -13.87 23.65
C GLY A 42 -9.73 -13.30 24.12
N GLY A 43 -8.61 -13.66 23.48
CA GLY A 43 -7.26 -13.18 23.83
C GLY A 43 -6.20 -14.29 23.85
N PRO A 44 -4.93 -14.00 24.17
CA PRO A 44 -4.36 -12.74 24.69
C PRO A 44 -3.95 -11.67 23.64
N PHE A 45 -4.34 -11.82 22.37
CA PHE A 45 -4.10 -10.86 21.27
C PHE A 45 -2.61 -10.54 21.00
N VAL A 46 -1.73 -11.53 21.13
CA VAL A 46 -0.30 -11.41 20.81
C VAL A 46 -0.09 -11.18 19.31
N PHE A 47 -0.80 -11.92 18.45
CA PHE A 47 -0.72 -11.69 17.01
C PHE A 47 -1.30 -10.33 16.62
N GLY A 48 -2.30 -9.84 17.36
CA GLY A 48 -2.80 -8.46 17.24
C GLY A 48 -1.71 -7.43 17.51
N ALA A 49 -1.00 -7.55 18.63
CA ALA A 49 0.10 -6.64 18.95
C ALA A 49 1.25 -6.68 17.92
N ILE A 50 1.57 -7.87 17.39
CA ILE A 50 2.56 -7.99 16.31
C ILE A 50 2.05 -7.33 15.03
N ASN A 51 0.78 -7.55 14.67
CA ASN A 51 0.16 -6.87 13.53
C ASN A 51 0.26 -5.35 13.67
N ASP A 52 -0.05 -4.79 14.84
CA ASP A 52 0.02 -3.35 15.08
C ASP A 52 1.46 -2.83 14.98
N ALA A 53 2.44 -3.56 15.54
CA ALA A 53 3.86 -3.21 15.41
C ALA A 53 4.33 -3.26 13.95
N THR A 54 3.94 -4.28 13.18
CA THR A 54 4.24 -4.35 11.75
C THR A 54 3.53 -3.24 10.98
N GLY A 55 2.31 -2.86 11.35
CA GLY A 55 1.57 -1.74 10.79
C GLY A 55 2.29 -0.42 11.01
N ALA A 56 2.85 -0.20 12.20
CA ALA A 56 3.65 0.98 12.50
C ALA A 56 4.88 1.09 11.58
N VAL A 57 5.66 0.01 11.50
CA VAL A 57 6.87 -0.06 10.67
C VAL A 57 6.52 0.08 9.19
N PHE A 58 5.51 -0.64 8.72
CA PHE A 58 5.06 -0.59 7.34
C PHE A 58 4.72 0.82 6.91
N ASN A 59 3.90 1.54 7.69
CA ASN A 59 3.50 2.90 7.37
C ASN A 59 4.69 3.86 7.25
N VAL A 60 5.76 3.68 8.04
CA VAL A 60 7.00 4.48 7.87
C VAL A 60 7.71 4.11 6.57
N LEU A 61 7.87 2.81 6.29
CA LEU A 61 8.62 2.33 5.12
C LEU A 61 7.98 2.77 3.80
N VAL A 62 6.65 2.86 3.73
CA VAL A 62 5.94 3.17 2.48
C VAL A 62 5.99 4.66 2.11
N ILE A 63 6.24 5.56 3.05
CA ILE A 63 6.31 7.02 2.79
C ILE A 63 7.29 7.34 1.64
N PRO A 64 8.58 6.98 1.72
CA PRO A 64 9.53 7.28 0.64
C PRO A 64 9.18 6.59 -0.67
N VAL A 65 8.55 5.41 -0.63
CA VAL A 65 8.07 4.72 -1.83
C VAL A 65 6.96 5.53 -2.51
N ILE A 66 5.99 6.01 -1.72
CA ILE A 66 4.89 6.87 -2.18
C ILE A 66 5.46 8.14 -2.80
N LEU A 67 6.38 8.82 -2.11
CA LEU A 67 7.03 10.03 -2.62
C LEU A 67 7.77 9.78 -3.93
N GLN A 68 8.47 8.64 -4.05
CA GLN A 68 9.24 8.30 -5.24
C GLN A 68 8.36 7.91 -6.43
N VAL A 69 7.25 7.22 -6.19
CA VAL A 69 6.24 6.93 -7.24
C VAL A 69 5.54 8.22 -7.67
N HIS A 70 5.31 9.14 -6.75
CA HIS A 70 4.66 10.41 -7.04
C HIS A 70 5.44 11.29 -8.03
N LYS A 71 6.78 11.23 -8.02
CA LYS A 71 7.64 11.95 -8.98
C LYS A 71 7.38 11.57 -10.44
N ARG A 72 6.68 10.46 -10.69
CA ARG A 72 6.36 9.94 -12.02
C ARG A 72 4.94 10.26 -12.47
N LEU A 73 4.16 10.93 -11.63
CA LEU A 73 2.82 11.36 -12.00
C LEU A 73 2.90 12.60 -12.90
N PRO A 74 2.01 12.69 -13.92
CA PRO A 74 1.82 13.93 -14.65
C PRO A 74 1.47 15.07 -13.68
N GLN A 75 2.06 16.25 -13.89
CA GLN A 75 1.79 17.43 -13.07
C GLN A 75 0.32 17.83 -13.18
N ALA A 76 -0.39 17.88 -12.05
CA ALA A 76 -1.74 18.41 -11.98
C ALA A 76 -1.96 19.10 -10.62
N PRO A 77 -2.92 20.04 -10.49
CA PRO A 77 -3.13 20.79 -9.24
C PRO A 77 -3.39 19.91 -8.01
N TRP A 78 -3.94 18.71 -8.21
CA TRP A 78 -4.32 17.79 -7.13
C TRP A 78 -3.28 16.72 -6.80
N THR A 79 -2.24 16.54 -7.63
CA THR A 79 -1.22 15.51 -7.37
C THR A 79 -0.39 15.90 -6.15
N GLU A 80 0.10 17.14 -6.10
CA GLU A 80 0.97 17.60 -5.01
C GLU A 80 0.30 17.56 -3.62
N PRO A 81 -0.96 18.02 -3.43
CA PRO A 81 -1.66 17.83 -2.16
C PRO A 81 -1.86 16.35 -1.82
N LEU A 82 -2.24 15.52 -2.78
CA LEU A 82 -2.48 14.08 -2.57
C LEU A 82 -1.21 13.38 -2.07
N LYS A 83 -0.03 13.77 -2.56
CA LYS A 83 1.27 13.28 -2.07
C LYS A 83 1.42 13.50 -0.56
N TRP A 84 1.26 14.74 -0.11
CA TRP A 84 1.50 15.12 1.28
C TRP A 84 0.41 14.62 2.22
N VAL A 85 -0.86 14.64 1.78
CA VAL A 85 -1.97 14.04 2.53
C VAL A 85 -1.72 12.55 2.75
N THR A 86 -1.25 11.82 1.73
CA THR A 86 -0.97 10.39 1.85
C THR A 86 0.23 10.14 2.76
N ALA A 87 1.31 10.92 2.63
CA ALA A 87 2.48 10.80 3.50
C ALA A 87 2.14 11.11 4.97
N ALA A 88 1.36 12.17 5.23
CA ALA A 88 0.88 12.54 6.55
C ALA A 88 -0.04 11.46 7.13
N ALA A 89 -0.92 10.87 6.32
CA ALA A 89 -1.76 9.76 6.73
C ALA A 89 -0.95 8.52 7.12
N CYS A 90 0.11 8.20 6.37
CA CYS A 90 1.04 7.13 6.74
C CYS A 90 1.77 7.45 8.06
N ALA A 91 2.27 8.69 8.24
CA ALA A 91 2.91 9.10 9.49
C ALA A 91 1.95 9.05 10.70
N ALA A 92 0.69 9.45 10.51
CA ALA A 92 -0.35 9.36 11.52
C ALA A 92 -0.69 7.90 11.85
N GLY A 93 -0.82 7.04 10.83
CA GLY A 93 -1.00 5.60 11.01
C GLY A 93 0.16 4.96 11.77
N ALA A 94 1.40 5.28 11.39
CA ALA A 94 2.60 4.79 12.07
C ALA A 94 2.63 5.19 13.54
N THR A 95 2.40 6.49 13.81
CA THR A 95 2.37 7.03 15.16
C THR A 95 1.26 6.39 15.99
N SER A 96 0.06 6.28 15.43
CA SER A 96 -1.08 5.67 16.11
C SER A 96 -0.83 4.22 16.48
N SER A 97 -0.34 3.41 15.53
CA SER A 97 -0.01 2.00 15.79
C SER A 97 1.12 1.86 16.83
N ALA A 98 2.13 2.74 16.80
CA ALA A 98 3.19 2.73 17.81
C ALA A 98 2.64 3.08 19.21
N LEU A 99 1.79 4.11 19.31
CA LEU A 99 1.15 4.49 20.57
C LEU A 99 0.24 3.38 21.12
N LEU A 100 -0.44 2.65 20.24
CA LEU A 100 -1.26 1.49 20.62
C LEU A 100 -0.38 0.36 21.19
N VAL A 101 0.72 0.01 20.51
CA VAL A 101 1.65 -1.01 20.99
C VAL A 101 2.28 -0.63 22.34
N LEU A 102 2.60 0.66 22.53
CA LEU A 102 3.10 1.20 23.79
C LEU A 102 2.03 1.36 24.87
N LYS A 103 0.76 1.02 24.58
CA LYS A 103 -0.39 1.17 25.48
C LYS A 103 -0.64 2.60 25.96
N VAL A 104 -0.25 3.58 25.14
CA VAL A 104 -0.49 5.01 25.36
C VAL A 104 -1.81 5.45 24.73
N MET A 105 -2.26 4.75 23.68
CA MET A 105 -3.52 5.01 22.99
C MET A 105 -4.42 3.77 23.03
N ASP A 106 -5.71 3.99 23.26
CA ASP A 106 -6.70 2.92 23.21
C ASP A 106 -6.93 2.39 21.79
N PHE A 107 -7.38 1.14 21.71
CA PHE A 107 -7.64 0.46 20.44
C PHE A 107 -8.65 1.18 19.56
N GLY A 108 -9.73 1.74 20.13
CA GLY A 108 -10.78 2.44 19.38
C GLY A 108 -10.27 3.65 18.60
N PRO A 109 -9.67 4.65 19.27
CA PRO A 109 -9.02 5.79 18.60
C PRO A 109 -7.95 5.36 17.60
N SER A 110 -7.12 4.37 17.94
CA SER A 110 -6.08 3.90 17.02
C SER A 110 -6.65 3.25 15.76
N THR A 111 -7.73 2.49 15.91
CA THR A 111 -8.46 1.90 14.79
C THR A 111 -9.03 2.98 13.88
N ALA A 112 -9.62 4.04 14.45
CA ALA A 112 -10.17 5.15 13.65
C ALA A 112 -9.08 5.84 12.81
N VAL A 113 -7.91 6.13 13.40
CA VAL A 113 -6.76 6.70 12.67
C VAL A 113 -6.27 5.75 11.59
N SER A 114 -6.14 4.46 11.91
CA SER A 114 -5.67 3.43 10.97
C SER A 114 -6.61 3.27 9.78
N VAL A 115 -7.93 3.25 10.02
CA VAL A 115 -8.95 3.19 8.95
C VAL A 115 -8.88 4.43 8.07
N ALA A 116 -8.78 5.63 8.66
CA ALA A 116 -8.62 6.86 7.90
C ALA A 116 -7.35 6.84 7.03
N ALA A 117 -6.23 6.37 7.58
CA ALA A 117 -4.98 6.22 6.85
C ALA A 117 -5.10 5.22 5.69
N ILE A 118 -5.77 4.08 5.90
CA ILE A 118 -6.03 3.08 4.85
C ILE A 118 -6.91 3.66 3.75
N VAL A 119 -7.97 4.42 4.09
CA VAL A 119 -8.85 5.06 3.09
C VAL A 119 -8.07 6.07 2.25
N ILE A 120 -7.24 6.91 2.87
CA ILE A 120 -6.40 7.87 2.16
C ILE A 120 -5.39 7.15 1.26
N GLN A 121 -4.74 6.10 1.76
CA GLN A 121 -3.84 5.29 0.95
C GLN A 121 -4.59 4.62 -0.21
N GLY A 122 -5.79 4.09 0.02
CA GLY A 122 -6.64 3.51 -1.02
C GLY A 122 -7.00 4.53 -2.11
N LEU A 123 -7.32 5.76 -1.72
CA LEU A 123 -7.55 6.86 -2.65
C LEU A 123 -6.30 7.18 -3.46
N TRP A 124 -5.15 7.28 -2.81
CA TRP A 124 -3.87 7.46 -3.50
C TRP A 124 -3.59 6.34 -4.48
N PHE A 125 -3.76 5.09 -4.06
CA PHE A 125 -3.60 3.90 -4.89
C PHE A 125 -4.47 3.98 -6.14
N PHE A 126 -5.74 4.32 -5.98
CA PHE A 126 -6.68 4.43 -7.09
C PHE A 126 -6.30 5.58 -8.05
N VAL A 127 -6.16 6.80 -7.51
CA VAL A 127 -5.96 8.01 -8.33
C VAL A 127 -4.59 8.03 -8.99
N ALA A 128 -3.52 7.80 -8.22
CA ALA A 128 -2.15 7.84 -8.72
C ALA A 128 -1.96 6.76 -9.80
N ASN A 129 -2.35 5.51 -9.51
CA ASN A 129 -2.15 4.44 -10.48
C ASN A 129 -3.06 4.57 -11.69
N ASN A 130 -4.26 5.14 -11.58
CA ASN A 130 -5.10 5.43 -12.75
C ASN A 130 -4.45 6.46 -13.69
N LYS A 131 -3.75 7.47 -13.14
CA LYS A 131 -2.96 8.40 -13.95
C LYS A 131 -1.73 7.74 -14.56
N LEU A 132 -1.02 6.91 -13.80
CA LEU A 132 0.16 6.17 -14.28
C LEU A 132 -0.15 5.18 -15.41
N LEU A 133 -1.40 4.74 -15.58
CA LEU A 133 -1.81 3.95 -16.76
C LEU A 133 -1.61 4.69 -18.09
N HIS A 134 -1.54 6.03 -18.05
CA HIS A 134 -1.41 6.90 -19.21
C HIS A 134 0.01 7.45 -19.37
N VAL A 135 0.98 6.94 -18.59
CA VAL A 135 2.40 7.29 -18.72
C VAL A 135 3.08 6.18 -19.51
N ASP A 136 3.65 6.49 -20.67
CA ASP A 136 4.15 5.50 -21.63
C ASP A 136 5.25 4.61 -21.02
N ASP A 137 6.16 5.19 -20.24
CA ASP A 137 7.28 4.47 -19.61
C ASP A 137 6.92 3.85 -18.25
N TYR A 138 5.63 3.78 -17.87
CA TYR A 138 5.23 3.17 -16.61
C TYR A 138 4.66 1.76 -16.81
N PRO A 139 5.10 0.74 -16.03
CA PRO A 139 4.62 -0.62 -16.22
C PRO A 139 3.10 -0.75 -16.01
N LYS A 140 2.34 -0.96 -17.09
CA LYS A 140 0.86 -0.98 -17.06
C LYS A 140 0.30 -2.01 -16.08
N GLY A 141 0.91 -3.19 -15.96
CA GLY A 141 0.49 -4.22 -15.01
C GLY A 141 0.67 -3.80 -13.54
N PHE A 142 1.67 -2.97 -13.25
CA PHE A 142 1.91 -2.42 -11.92
C PHE A 142 0.88 -1.34 -11.56
N ALA A 143 0.58 -0.45 -12.51
CA ALA A 143 -0.49 0.54 -12.37
C ALA A 143 -1.89 -0.11 -12.26
N LYS A 144 -2.20 -1.13 -13.07
CA LYS A 144 -3.48 -1.85 -12.97
C LYS A 144 -3.68 -2.48 -11.60
N LEU A 145 -2.63 -3.09 -11.03
CA LEU A 145 -2.67 -3.67 -9.69
C LEU A 145 -2.94 -2.60 -8.63
N GLY A 146 -2.24 -1.46 -8.70
CA GLY A 146 -2.46 -0.37 -7.74
C GLY A 146 -3.87 0.23 -7.83
N ARG A 147 -4.39 0.40 -9.05
CA ARG A 147 -5.78 0.83 -9.27
C ARG A 147 -6.78 -0.17 -8.69
N PHE A 148 -6.54 -1.47 -8.87
CA PHE A 148 -7.38 -2.53 -8.31
C PHE A 148 -7.40 -2.49 -6.77
N ILE A 149 -6.24 -2.37 -6.12
CA ILE A 149 -6.12 -2.27 -4.66
C ILE A 149 -6.92 -1.07 -4.15
N GLY A 150 -6.68 0.10 -4.73
CA GLY A 150 -7.37 1.32 -4.33
C GLY A 150 -8.88 1.24 -4.52
N GLY A 151 -9.34 0.79 -5.70
CA GLY A 151 -10.76 0.63 -5.98
C GLY A 151 -11.43 -0.39 -5.06
N SER A 152 -10.78 -1.52 -4.81
CA SER A 152 -11.31 -2.58 -3.95
C SER A 152 -11.35 -2.16 -2.48
N LEU A 153 -10.41 -1.36 -1.99
CA LEU A 153 -10.48 -0.76 -0.65
C LEU A 153 -11.61 0.27 -0.53
N LEU A 154 -11.70 1.20 -1.49
CA LEU A 154 -12.69 2.27 -1.48
C LEU A 154 -14.13 1.76 -1.63
N ILE A 155 -14.33 0.60 -2.25
CA ILE A 155 -15.64 -0.06 -2.37
C ILE A 155 -15.85 -1.03 -1.22
N GLY A 156 -14.86 -1.87 -0.91
CA GLY A 156 -14.95 -2.94 0.06
C GLY A 156 -15.20 -2.46 1.49
N LEU A 157 -14.50 -1.40 1.92
CA LEU A 157 -14.68 -0.84 3.27
C LEU A 157 -16.10 -0.29 3.48
N PRO A 158 -16.65 0.59 2.61
CA PRO A 158 -18.03 1.01 2.71
C PRO A 158 -19.03 -0.14 2.62
N LEU A 159 -18.85 -1.12 1.73
CA LEU A 159 -19.77 -2.27 1.64
C LEU A 159 -19.78 -3.10 2.92
N ALA A 160 -18.61 -3.40 3.49
CA ALA A 160 -18.51 -4.10 4.76
C ALA A 160 -19.20 -3.31 5.90
N GLY A 161 -19.05 -1.98 5.92
CA GLY A 161 -19.73 -1.11 6.88
C GLY A 161 -21.24 -1.01 6.67
N LEU A 162 -21.70 -0.88 5.43
CA LEU A 162 -23.12 -0.79 5.05
C LEU A 162 -23.89 -2.06 5.44
N GLY A 163 -23.23 -3.22 5.44
CA GLY A 163 -23.83 -4.46 5.92
C GLY A 163 -24.41 -4.38 7.34
N PHE A 164 -23.87 -3.51 8.20
CA PHE A 164 -24.41 -3.28 9.55
C PHE A 164 -25.63 -2.36 9.58
N LEU A 165 -25.86 -1.60 8.52
CA LEU A 165 -26.91 -0.57 8.44
C LEU A 165 -28.10 -1.00 7.57
N ILE A 166 -27.99 -2.08 6.80
CA ILE A 166 -29.08 -2.56 5.94
C ILE A 166 -30.19 -3.16 6.80
N PRO A 167 -31.39 -2.55 6.84
CA PRO A 167 -32.57 -3.20 7.38
C PRO A 167 -33.02 -4.27 6.39
N GLY A 168 -33.22 -5.51 6.85
CA GLY A 168 -33.66 -6.57 5.96
C GLY A 168 -33.30 -7.97 6.45
N PRO A 169 -33.58 -8.99 5.63
CA PRO A 169 -33.29 -10.38 5.97
C PRO A 169 -31.78 -10.62 6.08
N GLU A 170 -31.38 -11.49 7.02
CA GLU A 170 -29.97 -11.72 7.37
C GLU A 170 -29.09 -12.11 6.18
N TRP A 171 -29.63 -12.87 5.22
CA TRP A 171 -28.90 -13.29 4.03
C TRP A 171 -28.40 -12.11 3.19
N LEU A 172 -29.17 -11.00 3.11
CA LEU A 172 -28.78 -9.82 2.36
C LEU A 172 -27.63 -9.09 3.07
N ARG A 173 -27.71 -8.98 4.39
CA ARG A 173 -26.62 -8.45 5.23
C ARG A 173 -25.35 -9.28 5.06
N TYR A 174 -25.43 -10.61 5.14
CA TYR A 174 -24.26 -11.48 4.94
C TYR A 174 -23.71 -11.43 3.52
N ALA A 175 -24.55 -11.32 2.50
CA ALA A 175 -24.10 -11.18 1.12
C ALA A 175 -23.30 -9.88 0.91
N VAL A 176 -23.81 -8.75 1.42
CA VAL A 176 -23.14 -7.44 1.30
C VAL A 176 -21.86 -7.39 2.12
N MET A 177 -21.90 -7.87 3.37
CA MET A 177 -20.69 -7.97 4.21
C MET A 177 -19.65 -8.91 3.59
N GLY A 178 -20.08 -10.06 3.06
CA GLY A 178 -19.21 -11.03 2.41
C GLY A 178 -18.54 -10.45 1.16
N ALA A 179 -19.29 -9.75 0.31
CA ALA A 179 -18.73 -9.07 -0.85
C ALA A 179 -17.71 -7.99 -0.46
N GLY A 180 -18.03 -7.17 0.55
CA GLY A 180 -17.11 -6.18 1.11
C GLY A 180 -15.84 -6.81 1.68
N PHE A 181 -15.97 -7.91 2.41
CA PHE A 181 -14.86 -8.65 2.99
C PHE A 181 -13.96 -9.27 1.93
N VAL A 182 -14.51 -9.91 0.90
CA VAL A 182 -13.73 -10.48 -0.21
C VAL A 182 -12.97 -9.39 -0.96
N ALA A 183 -13.63 -8.27 -1.26
CA ALA A 183 -12.97 -7.12 -1.89
C ALA A 183 -11.82 -6.59 -1.01
N GLY A 184 -12.08 -6.34 0.27
CA GLY A 184 -11.06 -5.87 1.21
C GLY A 184 -9.90 -6.85 1.38
N ALA A 185 -10.18 -8.14 1.60
CA ALA A 185 -9.17 -9.18 1.79
C ALA A 185 -8.29 -9.36 0.54
N SER A 186 -8.87 -9.26 -0.66
CA SER A 186 -8.10 -9.30 -1.90
C SER A 186 -7.10 -8.15 -2.00
N SER A 187 -7.48 -6.95 -1.54
CA SER A 187 -6.57 -5.80 -1.44
C SER A 187 -5.44 -6.07 -0.46
N TRP A 188 -5.74 -6.61 0.73
CA TRP A 188 -4.73 -6.94 1.74
C TRP A 188 -3.66 -7.90 1.21
N ALA A 189 -4.03 -8.92 0.44
CA ALA A 189 -3.07 -9.82 -0.19
C ALA A 189 -2.30 -9.17 -1.35
N ALA A 190 -2.97 -8.34 -2.15
CA ALA A 190 -2.36 -7.68 -3.31
C ALA A 190 -1.40 -6.56 -2.93
N TRP A 191 -1.58 -5.92 -1.77
CA TRP A 191 -0.86 -4.72 -1.36
C TRP A 191 0.64 -4.97 -1.10
N PRO A 192 1.07 -5.98 -0.33
CA PRO A 192 2.49 -6.32 -0.20
C PRO A 192 3.13 -6.70 -1.55
N TYR A 193 2.37 -7.40 -2.41
CA TYR A 193 2.85 -7.76 -3.75
C TYR A 193 3.04 -6.54 -4.66
N TRP A 194 2.21 -5.50 -4.51
CA TRP A 194 2.42 -4.23 -5.18
C TRP A 194 3.75 -3.59 -4.73
N TYR A 195 4.05 -3.55 -3.43
CA TYR A 195 5.34 -3.03 -2.96
C TYR A 195 6.53 -3.87 -3.42
N PHE A 196 6.40 -5.18 -3.51
CA PHE A 196 7.42 -6.03 -4.12
C PHE A 196 7.68 -5.64 -5.58
N LYS A 197 6.63 -5.43 -6.38
CA LYS A 197 6.75 -4.93 -7.76
C LYS A 197 7.35 -3.52 -7.83
N ALA A 198 6.99 -2.64 -6.89
CA ALA A 198 7.58 -1.32 -6.76
C ALA A 198 9.09 -1.41 -6.51
N GLY A 199 9.52 -2.30 -5.61
CA GLY A 199 10.93 -2.59 -5.34
C GLY A 199 11.68 -3.02 -6.61
N LYS A 200 11.10 -3.95 -7.37
CA LYS A 200 11.69 -4.43 -8.64
C LYS A 200 11.80 -3.33 -9.70
N PHE A 201 10.76 -2.52 -9.82
CA PHE A 201 10.70 -1.42 -10.78
C PHE A 201 11.72 -0.33 -10.46
N LEU A 202 11.74 0.14 -9.21
CA LEU A 202 12.66 1.18 -8.74
C LEU A 202 14.11 0.69 -8.63
N GLY A 203 14.35 -0.63 -8.62
CA GLY A 203 15.68 -1.22 -8.50
C GLY A 203 16.37 -1.51 -9.83
N HIS A 204 15.72 -1.31 -10.97
CA HIS A 204 16.33 -1.59 -12.28
C HIS A 204 17.45 -0.60 -12.58
N LYS A 205 18.69 -1.11 -12.69
CA LYS A 205 19.86 -0.35 -13.14
C LYS A 205 19.78 -0.09 -14.65
N ARG A 206 20.16 1.11 -15.09
CA ARG A 206 20.63 1.33 -16.47
C ARG A 206 21.80 0.36 -16.74
N ALA A 207 21.73 -0.41 -17.82
CA ALA A 207 22.96 -0.90 -18.45
C ALA A 207 23.68 0.37 -18.92
N VAL A 208 24.83 0.67 -18.29
CA VAL A 208 25.71 1.75 -18.74
C VAL A 208 26.00 1.46 -20.21
N GLU A 209 25.54 2.33 -21.12
CA GLU A 209 26.06 2.36 -22.48
C GLU A 209 27.57 2.53 -22.33
N THR A 210 28.29 1.44 -22.52
CA THR A 210 29.73 1.50 -22.68
C THR A 210 29.95 2.44 -23.87
N PRO A 211 30.71 3.53 -23.75
CA PRO A 211 31.00 4.37 -24.89
C PRO A 211 31.54 3.43 -25.97
N ARG A 212 30.85 3.34 -27.12
CA ARG A 212 31.45 2.71 -28.29
C ARG A 212 32.71 3.52 -28.56
N GLY A 213 33.84 2.99 -28.13
CA GLY A 213 35.14 3.55 -28.43
C GLY A 213 35.19 3.80 -29.93
N ALA A 214 35.56 5.02 -30.30
CA ALA A 214 35.84 5.37 -31.67
C ALA A 214 36.71 4.27 -32.28
N ALA A 215 36.20 3.60 -33.31
CA ALA A 215 37.02 2.69 -34.09
C ALA A 215 38.17 3.51 -34.68
N PRO A 216 39.44 3.11 -34.52
CA PRO A 216 40.54 3.79 -35.17
C PRO A 216 40.39 3.64 -36.69
N GLU A 217 40.49 4.77 -37.39
CA GLU A 217 40.48 4.87 -38.84
C GLU A 217 41.70 4.11 -39.40
N PRO A 218 41.53 3.17 -40.36
CA PRO A 218 42.66 2.49 -40.96
C PRO A 218 43.46 3.44 -41.85
N ALA A 219 44.78 3.50 -41.62
CA ALA A 219 45.76 4.22 -42.41
C ALA A 219 46.06 3.54 -43.75
#